data_AF-A0A8J2UKF6-F1
#
_entry.id   AF-A0A8J2UKF6-F1
#
_cell.length_a   1.000
_cell.length_b   1.000
_cell.length_c   1.000
_cell.angle_alpha   90.00
_cell.angle_beta   90.00
_cell.angle_gamma   90.00
#
_symmetry.space_group_name_H-M   'P 1'
#
loop_
_entity.id
_entity.type
_entity.pdbx_description
1 polymer ?
#
loop_
_entity_poly.entity_id
_entity_poly.type
_entity_poly.pdbx_seq_one_letter_code
_entity_poly.pdbx_strand_id
1 'polypeptide(L)'
;MIAEFKGQNGKIMVFDDHIAISRATFGGFISQGGFSGDRKFFYKDISSFEYKKPTFFANGYFKIIIPGTHDTSAKVGLLGSSSESMKDPNTVVLRAFTSKVGEETDRIYQLIMDKLREAKNDKQVTAQPAVSKMDELKKLAELKASGILTEEEFQREKEKLLNT
;
A
#
# COMPACT_ATOMS: atom_id res chain seq x y z
N MET A 1 -8.95 -3.39 -14.30
CA MET A 1 -8.07 -4.49 -13.87
C MET A 1 -6.86 -4.44 -14.77
N ILE A 2 -5.66 -4.32 -14.19
CA ILE A 2 -4.41 -4.12 -14.94
C ILE A 2 -3.56 -5.39 -15.00
N ALA A 3 -3.67 -6.26 -14.00
CA ALA A 3 -3.03 -7.57 -13.99
C ALA A 3 -3.75 -8.53 -13.06
N GLU A 4 -3.58 -9.84 -13.27
CA GLU A 4 -4.04 -10.86 -12.35
C GLU A 4 -3.06 -12.03 -12.26
N PHE A 5 -3.10 -12.75 -11.14
CA PHE A 5 -2.32 -13.96 -10.94
C PHE A 5 -3.11 -15.00 -10.15
N LYS A 6 -3.18 -16.23 -10.65
CA LYS A 6 -3.88 -17.35 -10.00
C LYS A 6 -2.91 -18.17 -9.13
N GLY A 7 -3.09 -18.08 -7.81
CA GLY A 7 -2.43 -18.93 -6.83
C GLY A 7 -3.19 -20.22 -6.53
N GLN A 8 -2.75 -20.93 -5.49
CA GLN A 8 -3.33 -22.21 -5.09
C GLN A 8 -4.68 -22.07 -4.38
N ASN A 9 -4.83 -21.06 -3.53
CA ASN A 9 -6.01 -20.83 -2.69
C ASN A 9 -6.81 -19.60 -3.12
N GLY A 10 -6.51 -18.99 -4.26
CA GLY A 10 -7.16 -17.77 -4.72
C GLY A 10 -6.43 -17.11 -5.87
N LYS A 11 -6.89 -15.93 -6.27
CA LYS A 11 -6.24 -15.08 -7.26
C LYS A 11 -5.99 -13.68 -6.71
N ILE A 12 -4.88 -13.10 -7.11
CA ILE A 12 -4.52 -11.70 -6.91
C ILE A 12 -5.02 -10.95 -8.13
N MET A 13 -5.77 -9.87 -7.93
CA MET A 13 -6.23 -8.98 -9.00
C MET A 13 -5.75 -7.57 -8.68
N VAL A 14 -5.05 -6.96 -9.62
CA VAL A 14 -4.46 -5.63 -9.48
C VAL A 14 -5.32 -4.64 -10.27
N PHE A 15 -5.68 -3.53 -9.63
CA PHE A 15 -6.41 -2.40 -10.21
C PHE A 15 -5.61 -1.12 -10.02
N ASP A 16 -6.12 0.01 -10.52
CA ASP A 16 -5.40 1.28 -10.43
C ASP A 16 -5.36 1.85 -9.01
N ASP A 17 -6.41 1.60 -8.21
CA ASP A 17 -6.60 2.16 -6.87
C ASP A 17 -6.55 1.12 -5.74
N HIS A 18 -6.66 -0.17 -6.07
CA HIS A 18 -6.70 -1.25 -5.09
C HIS A 18 -6.15 -2.59 -5.62
N ILE A 19 -5.93 -3.51 -4.68
CA ILE A 19 -5.72 -4.93 -4.93
C ILE A 19 -6.95 -5.68 -4.45
N ALA A 20 -7.37 -6.72 -5.16
CA ALA A 20 -8.37 -7.65 -4.68
C ALA A 20 -7.83 -9.08 -4.59
N ILE A 21 -8.14 -9.77 -3.49
CA ILE A 21 -7.95 -11.21 -3.37
C ILE A 21 -9.31 -11.88 -3.56
N SER A 22 -9.41 -12.71 -4.58
CA SER A 22 -10.62 -13.48 -4.88
C SER A 22 -10.41 -14.96 -4.59
N ARG A 23 -11.42 -15.57 -3.96
CA ARG A 23 -11.46 -17.00 -3.67
C ARG A 23 -12.36 -17.76 -4.64
N ALA A 24 -12.86 -17.09 -5.69
CA ALA A 24 -13.61 -17.67 -6.80
C ALA A 24 -12.70 -18.48 -7.74
N THR A 25 -11.96 -19.44 -7.17
CA THR A 25 -11.14 -20.43 -7.86
C THR A 25 -11.40 -21.79 -7.21
N PHE A 26 -11.17 -22.90 -7.93
CA PHE A 26 -11.38 -24.24 -7.38
C PHE A 26 -10.63 -24.48 -6.06
N GLY A 27 -9.35 -24.09 -6.00
CA GLY A 27 -8.58 -24.20 -4.75
C GLY A 27 -9.00 -23.20 -3.67
N GLY A 28 -9.50 -22.02 -4.06
CA GLY A 28 -10.14 -21.08 -3.13
C GLY A 28 -11.38 -21.65 -2.45
N PHE A 29 -12.28 -22.26 -3.23
CA PHE A 29 -13.48 -22.91 -2.73
C PHE A 29 -13.16 -23.99 -1.68
N ILE A 30 -12.18 -24.86 -1.96
CA ILE A 30 -11.77 -25.92 -1.03
C ILE A 30 -11.13 -25.31 0.23
N SER A 31 -10.24 -24.33 0.07
CA SER A 31 -9.50 -23.75 1.19
C SER A 31 -10.40 -22.95 2.15
N GLN A 32 -11.48 -22.35 1.64
CA GLN A 32 -12.39 -21.48 2.40
C GLN A 32 -13.69 -22.17 2.81
N GLY A 33 -13.93 -23.41 2.36
CA GLY A 33 -15.16 -24.15 2.65
C GLY A 33 -16.40 -23.61 1.94
N GLY A 34 -16.24 -22.95 0.78
CA GLY A 34 -17.35 -22.38 0.01
C GLY A 34 -16.95 -21.19 -0.85
N PHE A 35 -17.95 -20.56 -1.48
CA PHE A 35 -17.76 -19.27 -2.15
C PHE A 35 -17.64 -18.15 -1.12
N SER A 36 -16.51 -17.44 -1.14
CA SER A 36 -16.34 -16.19 -0.42
C SER A 36 -16.18 -15.04 -1.40
N GLY A 37 -16.70 -13.87 -1.01
CA GLY A 37 -16.61 -12.66 -1.81
C GLY A 37 -15.16 -12.18 -1.98
N ASP A 38 -14.96 -11.28 -2.93
CA ASP A 38 -13.66 -10.68 -3.17
C ASP A 38 -13.32 -9.69 -2.05
N ARG A 39 -12.12 -9.83 -1.47
CA ARG A 39 -11.62 -8.87 -0.48
C ARG A 39 -10.78 -7.82 -1.19
N LYS A 40 -11.15 -6.55 -1.05
CA LYS A 40 -10.49 -5.40 -1.68
C LYS A 40 -9.65 -4.63 -0.66
N PHE A 41 -8.48 -4.19 -1.11
CA PHE A 41 -7.48 -3.49 -0.31
C PHE A 41 -7.00 -2.27 -1.08
N PHE A 42 -7.45 -1.08 -0.70
CA PHE A 42 -7.00 0.16 -1.33
C PHE A 42 -5.53 0.42 -1.00
N TYR A 43 -4.74 0.85 -1.98
CA TYR A 43 -3.30 1.07 -1.79
C TYR A 43 -2.99 2.05 -0.65
N LYS A 44 -3.90 2.99 -0.39
CA LYS A 44 -3.78 3.99 0.67
C LYS A 44 -3.88 3.40 2.09
N ASP A 45 -4.53 2.25 2.24
CA ASP A 45 -4.83 1.63 3.54
C ASP A 45 -3.89 0.46 3.88
N ILE A 46 -3.06 0.05 2.92
CA ILE A 46 -2.13 -1.08 3.11
C ILE A 46 -0.92 -0.62 3.92
N SER A 47 -0.68 -1.26 5.07
CA SER A 47 0.51 -0.99 5.88
C SER A 47 1.76 -1.56 5.22
N SER A 48 1.74 -2.84 4.87
CA SER A 48 2.87 -3.53 4.25
C SER A 48 2.44 -4.79 3.48
N PHE A 49 3.37 -5.37 2.75
CA PHE A 49 3.24 -6.65 2.08
C PHE A 49 4.34 -7.60 2.54
N GLU A 50 4.01 -8.88 2.60
CA GLU A 50 4.99 -9.95 2.78
C GLU A 50 4.99 -10.81 1.51
N TYR A 51 6.12 -10.83 0.81
CA TYR A 51 6.29 -11.56 -0.43
C TYR A 51 7.44 -12.54 -0.30
N LYS A 52 7.15 -13.82 -0.59
CA LYS A 52 8.14 -14.86 -0.78
C LYS A 52 8.01 -15.41 -2.19
N LYS A 53 9.03 -15.18 -3.01
CA LYS A 53 9.09 -15.71 -4.37
C LYS A 53 9.02 -17.24 -4.35
N PRO A 54 8.14 -17.87 -5.15
CA PRO A 54 8.16 -19.32 -5.31
C PRO A 54 9.43 -19.75 -6.04
N THR A 55 10.02 -20.85 -5.59
CA THR A 55 11.20 -21.44 -6.22
C THR A 55 10.85 -22.80 -6.82
N PHE A 56 11.84 -23.46 -7.43
CA PHE A 56 11.65 -24.82 -7.88
C PHE A 56 11.34 -25.78 -6.72
N PHE A 57 11.88 -25.52 -5.52
CA PHE A 57 11.80 -26.43 -4.37
C PHE A 57 10.89 -25.94 -3.24
N ALA A 58 10.28 -24.76 -3.34
CA ALA A 58 9.44 -24.24 -2.28
C ALA A 58 8.33 -23.34 -2.82
N ASN A 59 7.13 -23.52 -2.28
CA ASN A 59 6.04 -22.60 -2.53
C ASN A 59 6.41 -21.19 -2.02
N GLY A 60 5.85 -20.21 -2.70
CA GLY A 60 5.89 -18.82 -2.30
C GLY A 60 4.57 -18.39 -1.69
N TYR A 61 4.49 -17.12 -1.31
CA TYR A 61 3.23 -16.48 -0.95
C TYR A 61 3.29 -14.99 -1.22
N PHE A 62 2.12 -14.42 -1.41
CA PHE A 62 1.89 -12.99 -1.37
C PHE A 62 0.85 -12.73 -0.28
N LYS A 63 1.18 -11.86 0.66
CA LYS A 63 0.34 -11.56 1.81
C LYS A 63 0.25 -10.06 2.04
N ILE A 64 -0.97 -9.60 2.26
CA ILE A 64 -1.28 -8.21 2.55
C ILE A 64 -1.41 -8.04 4.06
N ILE A 65 -0.63 -7.12 4.63
CA ILE A 65 -0.68 -6.80 6.06
C ILE A 65 -1.44 -5.48 6.20
N ILE A 66 -2.42 -5.48 7.11
CA ILE A 66 -3.33 -4.35 7.34
C ILE A 66 -3.38 -4.10 8.85
N PRO A 67 -3.41 -2.83 9.30
CA PRO A 67 -3.58 -2.53 10.71
C PRO A 67 -4.87 -3.14 11.27
N GLY A 68 -4.81 -3.70 12.48
CA GLY A 68 -5.99 -4.21 13.18
C GLY A 68 -6.46 -5.60 12.77
N THR A 69 -5.76 -6.29 11.86
CA THR A 69 -6.04 -7.71 11.57
C THR A 69 -5.07 -8.64 12.31
N HIS A 70 -5.58 -9.78 12.80
CA HIS A 70 -4.73 -10.82 13.39
C HIS A 70 -3.85 -11.42 12.29
N ASP A 71 -2.55 -11.26 12.46
CA ASP A 71 -1.60 -11.70 11.45
C ASP A 71 -1.15 -13.14 11.75
N THR A 72 -1.31 -14.03 10.77
CA THR A 72 -0.82 -15.41 10.86
C THR A 72 0.48 -15.53 10.07
N SER A 73 1.54 -16.10 10.65
CA SER A 73 2.79 -16.28 9.90
C SER A 73 2.56 -17.29 8.77
N ALA A 74 2.77 -16.89 7.52
CA ALA A 74 2.60 -17.77 6.37
C ALA A 74 3.66 -18.89 6.41
N LYS A 75 3.21 -20.15 6.52
CA LYS A 75 4.05 -21.34 6.55
C LYS A 75 3.83 -22.14 5.27
N VAL A 76 4.77 -22.00 4.33
CA VAL A 76 4.75 -22.67 3.03
C VAL A 76 6.02 -23.50 2.81
N GLY A 77 5.89 -24.69 2.21
CA GLY A 77 6.98 -25.60 1.87
C GLY A 77 6.75 -26.34 0.56
N LEU A 78 7.66 -27.25 0.18
CA LEU A 78 7.58 -28.07 -1.04
C LEU A 78 6.35 -28.99 -1.03
N LEU A 79 6.15 -29.69 0.08
CA LEU A 79 5.13 -30.73 0.25
C LEU A 79 3.74 -30.16 0.61
N GLY A 80 3.61 -28.85 0.74
CA GLY A 80 2.34 -28.20 1.05
C GLY A 80 2.51 -26.90 1.82
N SER A 81 1.39 -26.22 1.98
CA SER A 81 1.26 -25.04 2.84
C SER A 81 0.42 -25.40 4.05
N SER A 82 0.67 -24.77 5.21
CA SER A 82 -0.14 -25.03 6.40
C SER A 82 -1.61 -24.72 6.13
N SER A 83 -2.51 -25.46 6.80
CA SER A 83 -3.96 -25.22 6.73
C SER A 83 -4.31 -23.77 7.07
N GLU A 84 -3.59 -23.19 8.03
CA GLU A 84 -3.70 -21.78 8.43
C GLU A 84 -3.36 -20.82 7.28
N SER A 85 -2.25 -21.05 6.56
CA SER A 85 -1.85 -20.21 5.41
C SER A 85 -2.81 -20.35 4.22
N MET A 86 -3.40 -21.54 4.05
CA MET A 86 -4.40 -21.78 3.02
C MET A 86 -5.72 -21.08 3.33
N LYS A 87 -6.08 -20.99 4.62
CA LYS A 87 -7.31 -20.36 5.13
C LYS A 87 -7.19 -18.85 5.34
N ASP A 88 -5.99 -18.32 5.50
CA ASP A 88 -5.78 -16.89 5.71
C ASP A 88 -6.37 -16.07 4.54
N PRO A 89 -7.36 -15.20 4.80
CA PRO A 89 -8.01 -14.40 3.77
C PRO A 89 -7.08 -13.40 3.09
N ASN A 90 -5.98 -13.00 3.73
CA ASN A 90 -5.05 -12.00 3.21
C ASN A 90 -3.83 -12.62 2.49
N THR A 91 -3.72 -13.95 2.48
CA THR A 91 -2.61 -14.69 1.86
C THR A 91 -3.05 -15.44 0.60
N VAL A 92 -2.27 -15.28 -0.47
CA VAL A 92 -2.32 -16.12 -1.67
C VAL A 92 -1.05 -16.94 -1.76
N VAL A 93 -1.20 -18.27 -1.78
CA VAL A 93 -0.09 -19.22 -1.91
C VAL A 93 0.31 -19.35 -3.38
N LEU A 94 1.60 -19.19 -3.66
CA LEU A 94 2.19 -19.23 -4.99
C LEU A 94 2.86 -20.60 -5.19
N ARG A 95 2.52 -21.31 -6.28
CA ARG A 95 2.97 -22.68 -6.50
C ARG A 95 4.44 -22.74 -6.93
N ALA A 96 5.17 -23.70 -6.39
CA ALA A 96 6.55 -24.05 -6.77
C ALA A 96 6.66 -24.70 -8.17
N PHE A 97 7.88 -25.14 -8.51
CA PHE A 97 8.25 -26.00 -9.66
C PHE A 97 8.33 -25.36 -11.04
N THR A 98 8.01 -24.07 -11.16
CA THR A 98 8.11 -23.35 -12.45
C THR A 98 8.76 -22.00 -12.24
N SER A 99 9.90 -21.78 -12.90
CA SER A 99 10.58 -20.49 -12.92
C SER A 99 9.68 -19.40 -13.51
N LYS A 100 8.86 -19.75 -14.50
CA LYS A 100 7.87 -18.85 -15.10
C LYS A 100 6.89 -18.30 -14.07
N VAL A 101 6.43 -19.11 -13.12
CA VAL A 101 5.57 -18.63 -12.04
C VAL A 101 6.30 -17.64 -11.15
N GLY A 102 7.57 -17.90 -10.80
CA GLY A 102 8.38 -16.95 -10.03
C GLY A 102 8.61 -15.63 -10.75
N GLU A 103 8.86 -15.65 -12.06
CA GLU A 103 9.01 -14.43 -12.87
C GLU A 103 7.70 -13.65 -12.98
N GLU A 104 6.58 -14.35 -13.17
CA GLU A 104 5.26 -13.74 -13.25
C GLU A 104 4.86 -13.09 -11.93
N THR A 105 5.09 -13.78 -10.80
CA THR A 105 4.78 -13.22 -9.48
C THR A 105 5.70 -12.07 -9.10
N ASP A 106 6.96 -12.07 -9.54
CA ASP A 106 7.85 -10.93 -9.38
C ASP A 106 7.33 -9.71 -10.14
N ARG A 107 6.88 -9.87 -11.40
CA ARG A 107 6.31 -8.77 -12.18
C ARG A 107 5.06 -8.19 -11.52
N ILE A 108 4.17 -9.05 -11.03
CA ILE A 108 2.97 -8.65 -10.30
C ILE A 108 3.35 -7.91 -9.00
N TYR A 109 4.34 -8.42 -8.26
CA TYR A 109 4.81 -7.78 -7.04
C TYR A 109 5.40 -6.39 -7.32
N GLN A 110 6.24 -6.24 -8.34
CA GLN A 110 6.78 -4.94 -8.73
C GLN A 110 5.69 -3.95 -9.13
N LEU A 111 4.72 -4.38 -9.96
CA LEU A 111 3.57 -3.57 -10.34
C LEU A 111 2.78 -3.07 -9.13
N ILE A 112 2.56 -3.95 -8.14
CA ILE A 112 1.89 -3.61 -6.89
C ILE A 112 2.70 -2.58 -6.08
N MET A 113 4.02 -2.75 -6.01
CA MET A 113 4.90 -1.83 -5.29
C MET A 113 4.94 -0.44 -5.93
N ASP A 114 4.91 -0.38 -7.26
CA ASP A 114 4.82 0.89 -8.01
C ASP A 114 3.48 1.59 -7.73
N LYS A 115 2.36 0.87 -7.82
CA LYS A 115 1.02 1.41 -7.48
C LYS A 115 0.92 1.89 -6.03
N LEU A 116 1.53 1.15 -5.10
CA LEU A 116 1.60 1.57 -3.69
C LEU A 116 2.38 2.86 -3.54
N ARG A 117 3.51 2.99 -4.25
CA ARG A 117 4.34 4.19 -4.24
C ARG A 117 3.60 5.38 -4.82
N GLU A 118 2.93 5.22 -5.96
CA GLU A 118 2.07 6.25 -6.57
C GLU A 118 1.01 6.72 -5.56
N ALA A 119 0.26 5.79 -4.96
CA ALA A 119 -0.82 6.12 -4.02
C ALA A 119 -0.33 6.78 -2.71
N LYS A 120 0.89 6.49 -2.26
CA LYS A 120 1.51 7.11 -1.08
C LYS A 120 2.20 8.44 -1.40
N ASN A 121 2.75 8.58 -2.61
CA ASN A 121 3.40 9.81 -3.08
C ASN A 121 2.40 10.89 -3.51
N ASP A 122 1.14 10.54 -3.79
CA ASP A 122 0.04 11.52 -3.89
C ASP A 122 -0.12 12.34 -2.59
N LYS A 123 0.39 11.86 -1.44
CA LYS A 123 0.47 12.66 -0.20
C LYS A 123 1.74 13.53 -0.09
N GLN A 124 2.65 13.43 -1.04
CA GLN A 124 3.87 14.24 -1.16
C GLN A 124 3.77 15.32 -2.25
N VAL A 125 2.58 15.61 -2.77
CA VAL A 125 2.31 17.02 -3.04
C VAL A 125 2.25 17.65 -1.66
N THR A 126 3.37 18.24 -1.26
CA THR A 126 3.42 19.25 -0.22
C THR A 126 2.23 20.18 -0.43
N ALA A 127 1.15 19.93 0.32
CA ALA A 127 0.61 21.01 1.10
C ALA A 127 1.82 21.52 1.88
N GLN A 128 2.54 22.49 1.28
CA GLN A 128 3.04 23.59 2.08
C GLN A 128 1.90 23.86 3.04
N PRO A 129 2.12 23.81 4.38
CA PRO A 129 1.10 24.34 5.25
C PRO A 129 0.81 25.71 4.66
N ALA A 130 -0.41 25.91 4.17
CA ALA A 130 -0.94 27.24 4.05
C ALA A 130 -0.98 27.71 5.48
N VAL A 131 0.19 28.12 6.01
CA VAL A 131 0.26 29.07 7.10
C VAL A 131 -0.61 30.17 6.55
N SER A 132 -1.80 30.29 7.14
CA SER A 132 -2.79 31.24 6.65
C SER A 132 -2.06 32.57 6.53
N LYS A 133 -2.26 33.33 5.45
CA LYS A 133 -1.66 34.68 5.32
C LYS A 133 -1.84 35.50 6.60
N MET A 134 -2.91 35.24 7.34
CA MET A 134 -3.19 35.81 8.66
C MET A 134 -2.24 35.39 9.78
N ASP A 135 -1.75 34.15 9.79
CA ASP A 135 -0.77 33.68 10.78
C ASP A 135 0.64 34.24 10.49
N GLU A 136 0.98 34.44 9.21
CA GLU A 136 2.23 35.13 8.83
C GLU A 136 2.17 36.62 9.19
N LEU A 137 1.04 37.28 8.96
CA LEU A 137 0.81 38.67 9.38
C LEU A 137 0.87 38.86 10.90
N LYS A 138 0.37 37.89 11.69
CA LYS A 138 0.48 37.91 13.15
C LYS A 138 1.93 37.81 13.61
N LYS A 139 2.71 36.88 13.05
CA LYS A 139 4.15 36.76 13.35
C LYS A 139 4.92 38.01 12.97
N LEU A 140 4.60 38.62 11.81
CA LEU A 140 5.21 39.87 11.38
C LEU A 140 4.95 41.00 12.38
N ALA A 141 3.72 41.08 12.92
CA ALA A 141 3.35 42.06 13.93
C ALA A 141 4.06 41.82 15.28
N GLU A 142 4.23 40.56 15.68
CA GLU A 142 5.00 40.18 16.89
C GLU A 142 6.48 40.54 16.77
N LEU A 143 7.09 40.35 15.60
CA LEU A 143 8.48 40.72 15.33
C LEU A 143 8.69 42.25 15.36
N LYS A 144 7.72 43.03 14.87
CA LYS A 144 7.71 44.48 15.04
C LYS A 144 7.56 44.87 16.51
N ALA A 145 6.59 44.28 17.21
CA ALA A 145 6.31 44.60 18.61
C ALA A 145 7.48 44.26 19.55
N SER A 146 8.26 43.23 19.22
CA SER A 146 9.48 42.85 19.93
C SER A 146 10.71 43.68 19.54
N GLY A 147 10.56 44.66 18.63
CA GLY A 147 11.64 45.54 18.19
C GLY A 147 12.68 44.86 17.31
N ILE A 148 12.39 43.66 16.79
CA ILE A 148 13.27 42.91 15.88
C ILE A 148 13.20 43.49 14.46
N LEU A 149 12.02 44.00 14.07
CA LEU A 149 11.81 44.70 12.80
C LEU A 149 11.57 46.18 13.04
N THR A 150 12.16 47.01 12.17
CA THR A 150 11.79 48.42 12.05
C THR A 150 10.42 48.58 11.39
N GLU A 151 9.81 49.78 11.50
CA GLU A 151 8.52 50.05 10.85
C GLU A 151 8.61 49.86 9.34
N GLU A 152 9.71 50.31 8.74
CA GLU A 152 9.96 50.26 7.30
C GLU A 152 10.14 48.82 6.80
N GLU A 153 10.78 47.96 7.58
CA GLU A 153 10.94 46.54 7.27
C GLU A 153 9.60 45.79 7.42
N PHE A 154 8.83 46.10 8.46
CA PHE A 154 7.51 45.53 8.67
C PHE A 154 6.55 45.84 7.52
N GLN A 155 6.44 47.10 7.07
CA GLN A 155 5.52 47.45 5.99
C GLN A 155 5.91 46.78 4.67
N ARG A 156 7.20 46.70 4.37
CA ARG A 156 7.71 46.09 3.14
C ARG A 156 7.40 44.60 3.05
N GLU A 157 7.55 43.87 4.15
CA GLU A 157 7.22 42.44 4.20
C GLU A 157 5.71 42.20 4.26
N LYS A 158 4.94 43.08 4.91
CA LYS A 158 3.47 43.04 4.91
C LYS A 158 2.89 43.20 3.51
N GLU A 159 3.40 44.14 2.71
CA GLU A 159 2.95 44.34 1.33
C GLU A 159 3.26 43.12 0.44
N LYS A 160 4.42 42.50 0.59
CA LYS A 160 4.78 41.26 -0.12
C LYS A 160 3.81 40.12 0.22
N LEU A 161 3.47 39.97 1.50
CA LEU A 161 2.56 38.93 1.99
C LEU A 161 1.11 39.13 1.52
N LEU A 162 0.66 40.37 1.34
CA LEU A 162 -0.70 40.70 0.87
C LEU A 162 -0.86 40.59 -0.65
N ASN A 163 0.23 40.74 -1.41
CA ASN A 163 0.25 40.69 -2.88
C ASN A 163 0.69 39.34 -3.46
N THR A 164 1.07 38.39 -2.61
CA THR A 164 1.08 36.94 -2.92
C THR A 164 -0.33 36.40 -2.73
#